data_AF-A0A523SPQ1-F1
#
_entry.id   AF-A0A523SPQ1-F1
#
_cell.length_a   1.000
_cell.length_b   1.000
_cell.length_c   1.000
_cell.angle_alpha   90.00
_cell.angle_beta   90.00
_cell.angle_gamma   90.00
#
_symmetry.space_group_name_H-M   'P 1'
#
loop_
_entity.id
_entity.type
_entity.pdbx_description
1 polymer ?
#
loop_
_entity_poly.entity_id
_entity_poly.type
_entity_poly.pdbx_seq_one_letter_code
_entity_poly.pdbx_strand_id
1 'polypeptide(L)'
;MDKIRVYVNSIVPSTRDYVDMESICHPCSQAGERALEGLQDLPARSSGFLSDEEVKAVDLVEQFSAENGFESEIIDLANKGLITKMKFHLKGWKTPVITFKGETIKGLPTKEELEALLQKF
;
A
#
# COMPACT_ATOMS: atom_id res chain seq x y z
N MET A 1 -3.59 17.22 13.88
CA MET A 1 -3.35 17.55 12.46
C MET A 1 -4.07 16.54 11.62
N ASP A 2 -4.78 17.01 10.59
CA ASP A 2 -5.41 16.11 9.62
C ASP A 2 -4.34 15.50 8.73
N LYS A 3 -4.41 14.18 8.53
CA LYS A 3 -3.46 13.42 7.71
C LYS A 3 -4.10 12.96 6.42
N ILE A 4 -3.35 12.99 5.33
CA ILE A 4 -3.77 12.35 4.08
C ILE A 4 -3.53 10.86 4.24
N ARG A 5 -4.60 10.06 4.25
CA ARG A 5 -4.53 8.62 4.46
C ARG A 5 -4.55 7.89 3.13
N VAL A 6 -3.62 6.96 2.93
CA VAL A 6 -3.58 6.06 1.78
C VAL A 6 -3.86 4.65 2.25
N TYR A 7 -4.99 4.09 1.85
CA TYR A 7 -5.33 2.70 2.10
C TYR A 7 -4.75 1.84 0.99
N VAL A 8 -3.94 0.86 1.39
CA VAL A 8 -3.34 -0.16 0.52
C VAL A 8 -3.70 -1.54 1.06
N ASN A 9 -3.53 -2.58 0.27
CA ASN A 9 -3.77 -3.95 0.68
C ASN A 9 -2.59 -4.80 0.26
N SER A 10 -1.58 -4.85 1.12
CA SER A 10 -0.38 -5.63 0.81
C SER A 10 -0.70 -7.12 0.72
N ILE A 11 0.01 -7.80 -0.18
CA ILE A 11 0.05 -9.24 -0.21
C ILE A 11 1.12 -9.65 0.79
N VAL A 12 0.68 -10.22 1.91
CA VAL A 12 1.56 -10.88 2.88
C VAL A 12 1.59 -12.37 2.52
N PRO A 13 2.75 -12.92 2.12
CA PRO A 13 2.88 -14.35 1.85
C PRO A 13 2.45 -15.16 3.09
N SER A 14 1.55 -16.10 2.90
CA SER A 14 1.10 -17.03 3.94
C SER A 14 2.16 -18.11 4.19
N THR A 15 2.03 -18.84 5.30
CA THR A 15 2.87 -20.00 5.61
C THR A 15 2.79 -21.11 4.55
N ARG A 16 1.72 -21.16 3.74
CA ARG A 16 1.62 -22.06 2.58
C ARG A 16 2.42 -21.56 1.39
N ASP A 17 2.45 -20.25 1.17
CA ASP A 17 3.33 -19.62 0.16
C ASP A 17 4.81 -19.84 0.51
N TYR A 18 5.12 -19.98 1.81
CA TYR A 18 6.45 -20.39 2.30
C TYR A 18 6.84 -21.83 1.93
N VAL A 19 5.89 -22.78 1.85
CA VAL A 19 6.18 -24.17 1.45
C VAL A 19 6.56 -24.23 -0.03
N ASP A 20 5.96 -23.38 -0.86
CA ASP A 20 6.38 -23.18 -2.25
C ASP A 20 7.72 -22.42 -2.33
N MET A 21 8.01 -21.48 -1.42
CA MET A 21 9.32 -20.81 -1.35
C MET A 21 10.45 -21.76 -0.95
N GLU A 22 10.25 -22.66 0.02
CA GLU A 22 11.24 -23.72 0.33
C GLU A 22 11.46 -24.65 -0.87
N SER A 23 10.42 -24.89 -1.68
CA SER A 23 10.53 -25.64 -2.93
C SER A 23 11.34 -24.89 -3.99
N ILE A 24 11.26 -23.56 -4.03
CA ILE A 24 12.07 -22.68 -4.89
C ILE A 24 13.52 -22.58 -4.37
N CYS A 25 13.73 -22.65 -3.06
CA CYS A 25 15.04 -22.69 -2.41
C CYS A 25 15.65 -24.11 -2.34
N HIS A 26 15.02 -25.11 -2.97
CA HIS A 26 15.51 -26.49 -2.98
C HIS A 26 16.94 -26.53 -3.59
N PRO A 27 17.88 -27.35 -3.07
CA PRO A 27 19.28 -27.41 -3.53
C PRO A 27 19.47 -27.70 -5.04
N CYS A 28 18.43 -28.18 -5.72
CA CYS A 28 18.44 -28.45 -7.17
C CYS A 28 18.05 -27.22 -8.01
N SER A 29 17.49 -26.18 -7.39
CA SER A 29 17.22 -24.87 -7.96
C SER A 29 18.49 -24.03 -7.80
N GLN A 30 19.15 -23.67 -8.91
CA GLN A 30 20.39 -22.90 -8.92
C GLN A 30 20.25 -21.46 -8.34
N ALA A 31 19.05 -21.06 -7.90
CA ALA A 31 18.77 -19.71 -7.42
C ALA A 31 19.03 -19.51 -5.91
N GLY A 32 19.04 -20.59 -5.11
CA GLY A 32 19.48 -20.62 -3.70
C GLY A 32 19.30 -19.33 -2.87
N GLU A 33 20.31 -18.99 -2.06
CA GLU A 33 20.35 -17.80 -1.19
C GLU A 33 20.19 -16.45 -1.92
N ARG A 34 20.38 -16.42 -3.26
CA ARG A 34 20.26 -15.21 -4.09
C ARG A 34 18.83 -14.89 -4.51
N ALA A 35 17.90 -15.82 -4.37
CA ALA A 35 16.50 -15.62 -4.78
C ALA A 35 15.82 -14.46 -4.01
N LEU A 36 16.33 -14.12 -2.82
CA LEU A 36 15.77 -13.12 -1.92
C LEU A 36 16.67 -11.90 -1.71
N GLU A 37 17.87 -11.86 -2.32
CA GLU A 37 18.79 -10.70 -2.25
C GLU A 37 18.19 -9.42 -2.86
N GLY A 38 17.16 -9.52 -3.71
CA GLY A 38 16.41 -8.37 -4.22
C GLY A 38 15.31 -7.87 -3.28
N LEU A 39 14.95 -8.64 -2.24
CA LEU A 39 13.86 -8.28 -1.32
C LEU A 39 14.32 -7.36 -0.18
N GLN A 40 15.61 -7.38 0.17
CA GLN A 40 16.22 -6.50 1.17
C GLN A 40 16.22 -5.02 0.76
N ASP A 41 16.17 -4.73 -0.54
CA ASP A 41 16.08 -3.37 -1.09
C ASP A 41 14.63 -2.88 -1.20
N LEU A 42 13.64 -3.71 -0.84
CA LEU A 42 12.24 -3.32 -0.92
C LEU A 42 11.91 -2.32 0.19
N PRO A 43 11.31 -1.17 -0.16
CA PRO A 43 10.99 -0.15 0.81
C PRO A 43 9.99 -0.68 1.85
N ALA A 44 10.28 -0.47 3.14
CA ALA A 44 9.47 -0.85 4.30
C ALA A 44 8.19 0.00 4.46
N ARG A 45 7.50 0.27 3.35
CA ARG A 45 6.32 1.16 3.26
C ARG A 45 5.02 0.48 3.67
N SER A 46 4.99 -0.84 3.65
CA SER A 46 3.86 -1.67 4.09
C SER A 46 4.37 -2.97 4.71
N SER A 47 3.47 -3.82 5.19
CA SER A 47 3.85 -5.11 5.76
C SER A 47 4.09 -6.23 4.75
N GLY A 48 3.96 -5.93 3.46
CA GLY A 48 4.13 -6.90 2.39
C GLY A 48 4.32 -6.24 1.03
N PHE A 49 4.01 -6.99 -0.03
CA PHE A 49 4.14 -6.52 -1.40
C PHE A 49 2.92 -5.69 -1.80
N LEU A 50 3.15 -4.47 -2.27
CA LEU A 50 2.12 -3.62 -2.85
C LEU A 50 2.06 -3.82 -4.37
N SER A 51 0.88 -3.63 -4.96
CA SER A 51 0.77 -3.52 -6.41
C SER A 51 1.43 -2.24 -6.93
N ASP A 52 1.84 -2.22 -8.21
CA ASP A 52 2.43 -1.03 -8.84
C ASP A 52 1.54 0.21 -8.70
N GLU A 53 0.22 0.03 -8.76
CA GLU A 53 -0.74 1.13 -8.60
C GLU A 53 -0.72 1.68 -7.16
N GLU A 54 -0.66 0.80 -6.16
CA GLU A 54 -0.57 1.20 -4.75
C GLU A 54 0.77 1.86 -4.42
N VAL A 55 1.88 1.36 -4.97
CA VAL A 55 3.20 1.99 -4.83
C VAL A 55 3.17 3.42 -5.38
N LYS A 56 2.67 3.60 -6.61
CA LYS A 56 2.53 4.92 -7.23
C LYS A 56 1.62 5.85 -6.44
N ALA A 57 0.51 5.33 -5.90
CA ALA A 57 -0.39 6.13 -5.08
C ALA A 57 0.27 6.60 -3.77
N VAL A 58 1.05 5.73 -3.11
CA VAL A 58 1.83 6.08 -1.93
C VAL A 58 2.87 7.14 -2.28
N ASP A 59 3.66 6.94 -3.34
CA ASP A 59 4.69 7.90 -3.79
C ASP A 59 4.10 9.28 -4.08
N LEU A 60 3.00 9.33 -4.83
CA LEU A 60 2.31 10.57 -5.17
C LEU A 60 1.82 11.29 -3.91
N VAL A 61 1.23 10.58 -2.96
CA VAL A 61 0.72 11.20 -1.73
C VAL A 61 1.84 11.63 -0.80
N GLU A 62 2.92 10.86 -0.68
CA GLU A 62 4.11 11.26 0.10
C GLU A 62 4.73 12.52 -0.47
N GLN A 63 4.96 12.56 -1.79
CA GLN A 63 5.48 13.73 -2.48
C GLN A 63 4.56 14.94 -2.29
N PHE A 64 3.27 14.77 -2.55
CA PHE A 64 2.27 15.83 -2.41
C PHE A 64 2.19 16.36 -0.97
N SER A 65 2.25 15.47 0.01
CA SER A 65 2.22 15.84 1.43
C SER A 65 3.45 16.65 1.82
N ALA A 66 4.64 16.24 1.36
CA ALA A 66 5.88 16.96 1.61
C ALA A 66 5.89 18.36 0.95
N GLU A 67 5.40 18.46 -0.29
CA GLU A 67 5.32 19.73 -1.04
C GLU A 67 4.35 20.73 -0.40
N ASN A 68 3.27 20.24 0.22
CA ASN A 68 2.20 21.09 0.76
C ASN A 68 2.18 21.18 2.30
N GLY A 69 3.16 20.59 2.99
CA GLY A 69 3.28 20.65 4.45
C GLY A 69 2.23 19.82 5.21
N PHE A 70 1.71 18.77 4.61
CA PHE A 70 0.79 17.82 5.25
C PHE A 70 1.53 16.58 5.75
N GLU A 71 0.93 15.91 6.73
CA GLU A 71 1.36 14.55 7.10
C GLU A 71 0.58 13.51 6.29
N SER A 72 1.28 12.50 5.78
CA SER A 72 0.67 11.32 5.18
C SER A 72 0.64 10.15 6.18
N GLU A 73 -0.34 9.26 6.02
CA GLU A 73 -0.46 8.02 6.78
C GLU A 73 -0.80 6.86 5.83
N ILE A 74 0.02 5.82 5.80
CA ILE A 74 -0.22 4.61 5.02
C ILE A 74 -0.96 3.60 5.89
N ILE A 75 -2.13 3.15 5.44
CA ILE A 75 -2.98 2.20 6.14
C ILE A 75 -3.03 0.91 5.33
N ASP A 76 -2.25 -0.07 5.78
CA ASP A 76 -2.25 -1.40 5.20
C ASP A 76 -3.43 -2.23 5.73
N LEU A 77 -4.39 -2.51 4.85
CA LEU A 77 -5.57 -3.30 5.15
C LEU A 77 -5.23 -4.75 5.50
N ALA A 78 -4.12 -5.31 5.00
CA ALA A 78 -3.72 -6.69 5.27
C ALA A 78 -3.62 -6.97 6.79
N ASN A 79 -3.12 -5.99 7.54
CA ASN A 79 -2.93 -6.05 8.99
C ASN A 79 -4.12 -5.55 9.81
N LYS A 80 -5.20 -5.09 9.19
CA LYS A 80 -6.37 -4.61 9.93
C LYS A 80 -7.31 -5.76 10.28
N GLY A 81 -7.99 -5.60 11.42
CA GLY A 81 -9.01 -6.54 11.86
C GLY A 81 -10.19 -6.65 10.90
N LEU A 82 -10.92 -7.75 11.01
CA LEU A 82 -12.04 -8.12 10.13
C LEU A 82 -13.07 -7.00 9.95
N ILE A 83 -13.39 -6.27 11.02
CA ILE A 83 -14.37 -5.17 11.00
C ILE A 83 -13.95 -4.06 10.03
N THR A 84 -12.67 -3.68 10.01
CA THR A 84 -12.16 -2.63 9.12
C THR A 84 -12.20 -3.08 7.67
N LYS A 85 -11.77 -4.33 7.41
CA LYS A 85 -11.86 -4.95 6.08
C LYS A 85 -13.30 -5.01 5.57
N MET A 86 -14.24 -5.41 6.42
CA MET A 86 -15.67 -5.42 6.10
C MET A 86 -16.22 -4.03 5.80
N LYS A 87 -15.88 -3.00 6.58
CA LYS A 87 -16.29 -1.62 6.29
C LYS A 87 -15.79 -1.15 4.92
N PHE A 88 -14.55 -1.49 4.58
CA PHE A 88 -13.96 -1.18 3.28
C PHE A 88 -14.74 -1.88 2.15
N HIS A 89 -15.02 -3.17 2.32
CA HIS A 89 -15.79 -3.96 1.36
C HIS A 89 -17.23 -3.48 1.19
N LEU A 90 -17.94 -3.17 2.29
CA LEU A 90 -19.31 -2.65 2.27
C LEU A 90 -19.43 -1.30 1.56
N LYS A 91 -18.36 -0.49 1.57
CA LYS A 91 -18.27 0.76 0.81
C LYS A 91 -17.95 0.54 -0.68
N GLY A 92 -17.74 -0.70 -1.11
CA GLY A 92 -17.35 -1.05 -2.48
C GLY A 92 -15.99 -0.47 -2.87
N TRP A 93 -15.10 -0.29 -1.90
CA TRP A 93 -13.78 0.28 -2.13
C TRP A 93 -12.79 -0.79 -2.59
N LYS A 94 -11.95 -0.44 -3.56
CA LYS A 94 -10.78 -1.22 -4.00
C LYS A 94 -9.55 -0.36 -3.79
N THR A 95 -8.46 -0.95 -3.30
CA THR A 95 -7.22 -0.21 -3.11
C THR A 95 -6.53 0.09 -4.46
N PRO A 96 -5.76 1.19 -4.56
CA PRO A 96 -5.54 2.19 -3.52
C PRO A 96 -6.76 3.10 -3.27
N VAL A 97 -6.92 3.60 -2.05
CA VAL A 97 -7.93 4.63 -1.71
C VAL A 97 -7.27 5.73 -0.91
N ILE A 98 -7.51 6.99 -1.27
CA ILE A 98 -6.94 8.15 -0.60
C ILE A 98 -8.07 8.89 0.11
N THR A 99 -7.88 9.25 1.37
CA THR A 99 -8.87 10.03 2.13
C THR A 99 -8.24 11.20 2.87
N PHE A 100 -8.91 12.34 2.83
CA PHE A 100 -8.52 13.53 3.58
C PHE A 100 -9.78 14.29 4.01
N LYS A 101 -9.91 14.62 5.30
CA LYS A 101 -11.04 15.38 5.87
C LYS A 101 -12.45 14.94 5.41
N GLY A 102 -12.65 13.64 5.19
CA GLY A 102 -13.94 13.05 4.79
C GLY A 102 -14.13 12.91 3.27
N GLU A 103 -13.30 13.53 2.46
CA GLU A 103 -13.23 13.31 1.01
C GLU A 103 -12.48 12.02 0.71
N THR A 104 -12.84 11.37 -0.41
CA THR A 104 -12.29 10.07 -0.81
C THR A 104 -12.03 10.02 -2.31
N ILE A 105 -10.80 9.68 -2.69
CA ILE A 105 -10.41 9.33 -4.06
C ILE A 105 -10.21 7.81 -4.12
N LYS A 106 -10.71 7.17 -5.17
CA LYS A 106 -10.58 5.72 -5.39
C LYS A 106 -9.66 5.47 -6.57
N GLY A 107 -8.69 4.58 -6.42
CA GLY A 107 -7.65 4.32 -7.42
C GLY A 107 -6.50 5.30 -7.35
N LEU A 108 -5.60 5.21 -8.33
CA LEU A 108 -4.46 6.12 -8.48
C LEU A 108 -4.95 7.58 -8.67
N PRO A 109 -4.60 8.51 -7.76
CA PRO A 109 -5.07 9.88 -7.86
C PRO A 109 -4.26 10.68 -8.89
N THR A 110 -4.88 11.63 -9.58
CA THR A 110 -4.13 12.65 -10.33
C THR A 110 -3.68 13.79 -9.42
N LYS A 111 -2.73 14.61 -9.89
CA LYS A 111 -2.30 15.79 -9.13
C LYS A 111 -3.45 16.77 -8.91
N GLU A 112 -4.30 16.96 -9.92
CA GLU A 112 -5.46 17.85 -9.85
C GLU A 112 -6.49 17.36 -8.83
N GLU A 113 -6.69 16.05 -8.72
CA GLU A 113 -7.57 15.48 -7.69
C GLU A 113 -7.00 15.67 -6.27
N LEU A 114 -5.68 15.55 -6.11
CA LEU A 114 -5.01 15.84 -4.83
C LEU A 114 -5.07 17.33 -4.48
N GLU A 115 -4.89 18.23 -5.44
CA GLU A 115 -5.05 19.68 -5.25
C GLU A 115 -6.50 20.04 -4.90
N ALA A 116 -7.48 19.39 -5.53
CA ALA A 116 -8.89 19.56 -5.22
C ALA A 116 -9.25 19.11 -3.78
N LEU A 117 -8.48 18.18 -3.18
CA LEU A 117 -8.63 17.84 -1.76
C LEU A 117 -8.25 19.01 -0.84
N LEU A 118 -7.32 19.86 -1.27
CA LEU A 118 -6.87 21.01 -0.49
C LEU A 118 -7.81 22.20 -0.63
N GLN A 119 -8.30 22.50 -1.83
CA GLN A 119 -9.14 23.68 -2.11
C GLN A 119 -10.50 23.68 -1.41
N LYS A 120 -10.92 22.54 -0.84
CA LYS A 120 -12.15 22.44 -0.05
C LYS A 120 -11.99 22.95 1.39
N PHE A 121 -10.79 23.39 1.80
CA PHE A 121 -10.46 23.81 3.17
C PHE A 121 -9.46 24.96 3.23
#